data_AF-A0A7C9ENU8-F1
#
_entry.id   AF-A0A7C9ENU8-F1
#
_cell.length_a   1.000
_cell.length_b   1.000
_cell.length_c   1.000
_cell.angle_alpha   90.00
_cell.angle_beta   90.00
_cell.angle_gamma   90.00
#
_symmetry.space_group_name_H-M   'P 1'
#
loop_
_entity.id
_entity.type
_entity.pdbx_description
1 polymer ?
#
loop_
_entity_poly.entity_id
_entity_poly.type
_entity_poly.pdbx_seq_one_letter_code
_entity_poly.pdbx_strand_id
1 'polypeptide(L)'
;DLHLMTEPYGVPCMVEIFHFLCSLLNDLDHFGIGPGSNASAIDEDAPLFALGLINSAIELGGASFVRHPRLLNLIQDELFRNLMVFGLSPSPLILSMVCSIVLNLYHHLRTELKLQLEAFFSCVILRL
;
A
#
# COMPACT_ATOMS: atom_id res chain seq x y z
N ASP A 1 16.61 25.58 -1.20
CA ASP A 1 15.82 24.37 -0.85
C ASP A 1 15.41 24.21 0.61
N LEU A 2 15.65 25.18 1.52
CA LEU A 2 15.22 25.05 2.93
C LEU A 2 13.77 25.55 3.17
N HIS A 3 13.24 26.38 2.28
CA HIS A 3 11.95 27.06 2.47
C HIS A 3 10.72 26.14 2.26
N LEU A 4 10.85 25.12 1.41
CA LEU A 4 9.81 24.11 1.12
C LEU A 4 9.55 23.15 2.30
N MET A 5 10.44 23.09 3.30
CA MET A 5 10.26 22.27 4.49
C MET A 5 9.37 22.94 5.56
N THR A 6 9.11 24.24 5.44
CA THR A 6 8.37 25.05 6.43
C THR A 6 7.01 25.55 5.95
N GLU A 7 6.63 25.27 4.70
CA GLU A 7 5.29 25.63 4.23
C GLU A 7 4.23 24.65 4.75
N PRO A 8 3.04 25.14 5.12
CA PRO A 8 1.98 24.34 5.76
C PRO A 8 1.45 23.18 4.89
N TYR A 9 1.85 23.10 3.62
CA TYR A 9 1.41 22.09 2.65
C TYR A 9 2.58 21.42 1.91
N GLY A 10 3.76 21.32 2.55
CA GLY A 10 4.94 20.67 1.98
C GLY A 10 5.00 19.15 2.21
N VAL A 11 6.21 18.59 2.12
CA VAL A 11 6.50 17.16 2.32
C VAL A 11 5.92 16.60 3.65
N PRO A 12 5.96 17.31 4.79
CA PRO A 12 5.37 16.80 6.03
C PRO A 12 3.88 16.51 5.89
N CYS A 13 3.12 17.37 5.21
CA CYS A 13 1.69 17.16 4.97
C CYS A 13 1.44 15.91 4.11
N MET A 14 2.25 15.70 3.07
CA MET A 14 2.17 14.49 2.24
C MET A 14 2.45 13.21 3.04
N VAL A 15 3.38 13.25 4.01
CA VAL A 15 3.65 12.12 4.90
C VAL A 15 2.43 11.79 5.75
N GLU A 16 1.79 12.80 6.35
CA GLU A 16 0.58 12.60 7.17
C GLU A 16 -0.59 12.06 6.34
N ILE A 17 -0.80 12.61 5.13
CA ILE A 17 -1.85 12.12 4.21
C ILE A 17 -1.58 10.68 3.83
N PHE A 18 -0.36 10.34 3.42
CA PHE A 18 -0.04 8.99 2.99
C PHE A 18 -0.11 7.98 4.14
N HIS A 19 0.33 8.37 5.34
CA HIS A 19 0.17 7.58 6.55
C HIS A 19 -1.31 7.34 6.87
N PHE A 20 -2.16 8.37 6.78
CA PHE A 20 -3.61 8.21 6.94
C PHE A 20 -4.20 7.23 5.92
N LEU A 21 -3.80 7.32 4.65
CA LEU A 21 -4.26 6.35 3.64
C LEU A 21 -3.84 4.92 4.00
N CYS A 22 -2.61 4.73 4.51
CA CYS A 22 -2.14 3.42 4.96
C CYS A 22 -2.91 2.93 6.20
N SER A 23 -3.25 3.82 7.14
CA SER A 23 -3.97 3.45 8.36
C SER A 23 -5.39 2.97 8.07
N LEU A 24 -6.02 3.46 6.99
CA LEU A 24 -7.32 2.94 6.53
C LEU A 24 -7.28 1.43 6.27
N LEU A 25 -6.14 0.87 5.85
CA LEU A 25 -6.00 -0.56 5.63
C LEU A 25 -5.81 -1.36 6.92
N ASN A 26 -5.16 -0.79 7.95
CA ASN A 26 -4.94 -1.47 9.23
C ASN A 26 -6.25 -1.69 9.99
N ASP A 27 -7.14 -0.70 9.95
CA ASP A 27 -8.47 -0.79 10.59
C ASP A 27 -9.33 -1.86 9.92
N LEU A 28 -9.06 -2.16 8.64
CA LEU A 28 -9.77 -3.14 7.84
C LEU A 28 -9.28 -4.59 8.04
N ASP A 29 -8.10 -4.79 8.61
CA ASP A 29 -7.54 -6.12 8.91
C ASP A 29 -8.40 -6.89 9.95
N HIS A 30 -9.20 -6.15 10.75
CA HIS A 30 -10.17 -6.71 11.70
C HIS A 30 -11.45 -7.26 11.05
N PHE A 31 -11.69 -7.01 9.75
CA PHE A 31 -12.95 -7.37 9.07
C PHE A 31 -12.94 -8.76 8.41
N GLY A 32 -11.98 -9.62 8.75
CA GLY A 32 -12.10 -11.05 8.46
C GLY A 32 -11.26 -11.58 7.30
N ILE A 33 -10.04 -11.07 7.13
CA ILE A 33 -9.01 -11.71 6.28
C ILE A 33 -8.27 -12.82 7.08
N GLY A 34 -8.62 -13.02 8.36
CA GLY A 34 -8.09 -14.08 9.22
C GLY A 34 -8.75 -15.46 8.97
N PRO A 35 -8.02 -16.57 9.19
CA PRO A 35 -8.53 -17.93 9.02
C PRO A 35 -9.49 -18.28 10.16
N GLY A 36 -10.74 -17.81 10.06
CA GLY A 36 -11.76 -18.05 11.09
C GLY A 36 -12.98 -17.13 11.04
N SER A 37 -12.99 -16.09 10.21
CA SER A 37 -14.17 -15.26 9.98
C SER A 37 -15.18 -16.02 9.13
N ASN A 38 -16.38 -16.15 9.69
CA ASN A 38 -17.58 -16.60 9.03
C ASN A 38 -17.71 -15.80 7.74
N ALA A 39 -17.74 -16.47 6.58
CA ALA A 39 -17.81 -15.89 5.23
C ALA A 39 -19.15 -15.17 4.93
N SER A 40 -19.64 -14.37 5.88
CA SER A 40 -20.76 -13.47 5.70
C SER A 40 -20.22 -12.21 5.04
N ALA A 41 -20.30 -12.18 3.70
CA ALA A 41 -20.08 -11.02 2.83
C ALA A 41 -19.07 -10.00 3.38
N ILE A 42 -17.79 -10.20 3.08
CA ILE A 42 -16.77 -9.17 3.27
C ILE A 42 -17.30 -7.92 2.55
N ASP A 43 -17.45 -6.82 3.27
CA ASP A 43 -17.71 -5.52 2.66
C ASP A 43 -16.41 -5.07 1.99
N GLU A 44 -16.23 -5.48 0.73
CA GLU A 44 -15.01 -5.23 -0.03
C GLU A 44 -14.92 -3.78 -0.54
N ASP A 45 -15.99 -2.99 -0.43
CA ASP A 45 -16.04 -1.60 -0.92
C ASP A 45 -15.06 -0.70 -0.17
N ALA A 46 -15.00 -0.84 1.16
CA ALA A 46 -14.07 -0.07 1.99
C ALA A 46 -12.58 -0.36 1.70
N PRO A 47 -12.09 -1.62 1.68
CA PRO A 47 -10.70 -1.90 1.33
C PRO A 47 -10.39 -1.57 -0.13
N LEU A 48 -11.31 -1.80 -1.07
CA LEU A 48 -11.09 -1.42 -2.47
C LEU A 48 -10.99 0.10 -2.64
N PHE A 49 -11.78 0.87 -1.90
CA PHE A 49 -11.69 2.33 -1.90
C PHE A 49 -10.33 2.81 -1.36
N ALA A 50 -9.91 2.30 -0.19
CA ALA A 50 -8.62 2.65 0.41
C ALA A 50 -7.44 2.27 -0.49
N LEU A 51 -7.44 1.03 -1.01
CA LEU A 51 -6.43 0.55 -1.97
C LEU A 51 -6.42 1.41 -3.25
N GLY A 52 -7.60 1.81 -3.75
CA GLY A 52 -7.73 2.69 -4.90
C GLY A 52 -7.08 4.06 -4.68
N LEU A 53 -7.33 4.70 -3.52
CA LEU A 53 -6.69 5.97 -3.17
C LEU A 53 -5.17 5.84 -3.07
N ILE A 54 -4.67 4.76 -2.47
CA ILE A 54 -3.24 4.48 -2.37
C ILE A 54 -2.63 4.27 -3.75
N ASN A 55 -3.29 3.50 -4.62
CA ASN A 55 -2.82 3.27 -5.97
C ASN A 55 -2.69 4.60 -6.74
N SER A 56 -3.70 5.46 -6.66
CA SER A 56 -3.66 6.80 -7.27
C SER A 56 -2.54 7.67 -6.71
N ALA A 57 -2.30 7.65 -5.39
CA ALA A 57 -1.21 8.40 -4.78
C ALA A 57 0.17 7.93 -5.28
N ILE A 58 0.37 6.63 -5.47
CA ILE A 58 1.63 6.05 -5.97
C ILE A 58 1.79 6.29 -7.47
N GLU A 59 0.72 6.18 -8.27
CA GLU A 59 0.77 6.46 -9.71
C GLU A 59 1.19 7.90 -10.00
N LEU A 60 0.67 8.86 -9.23
CA LEU A 60 0.95 10.28 -9.43
C LEU A 60 2.25 10.73 -8.75
N GLY A 61 2.56 10.17 -7.57
CA GLY A 61 3.64 10.64 -6.70
C GLY A 61 4.88 9.75 -6.64
N GLY A 62 4.80 8.49 -7.07
CA GLY A 62 5.77 7.43 -6.77
C GLY A 62 7.21 7.78 -7.16
N ALA A 63 7.43 8.43 -8.30
CA ALA A 63 8.77 8.84 -8.74
C ALA A 63 9.46 9.84 -7.78
N SER A 64 8.68 10.62 -7.03
CA SER A 64 9.19 11.59 -6.05
C SER A 64 9.43 10.97 -4.68
N PHE A 65 8.80 9.83 -4.36
CA PHE A 65 8.87 9.23 -3.02
C PHE A 65 10.29 8.73 -2.69
N VAL A 66 11.07 8.32 -3.70
CA VAL A 66 12.50 7.97 -3.54
C VAL A 66 13.31 9.09 -2.88
N ARG A 67 12.92 10.35 -3.12
CA ARG A 67 13.63 11.53 -2.60
C ARG A 67 13.26 11.87 -1.16
N HIS A 68 12.27 11.18 -0.59
CA HIS A 68 11.69 11.49 0.71
C HIS A 68 11.68 10.24 1.60
N PRO A 69 12.74 10.01 2.41
CA PRO A 69 12.91 8.81 3.21
C PRO A 69 11.73 8.48 4.12
N ARG A 70 11.04 9.49 4.67
CA ARG A 70 9.86 9.28 5.51
C ARG A 70 8.70 8.63 4.74
N LEU A 71 8.45 9.05 3.50
CA LEU A 71 7.44 8.43 2.63
C LEU A 71 7.86 7.03 2.21
N LEU A 72 9.14 6.84 1.91
CA LEU A 72 9.68 5.54 1.55
C LEU A 72 9.53 4.52 2.70
N ASN A 73 9.79 4.93 3.94
CA ASN A 73 9.60 4.07 5.11
C ASN A 73 8.13 3.65 5.28
N LEU A 74 7.17 4.56 5.08
CA LEU A 74 5.74 4.21 5.11
C LEU A 74 5.38 3.16 4.06
N ILE A 75 5.96 3.27 2.87
CA ILE A 75 5.79 2.25 1.82
C ILE A 75 6.40 0.92 2.25
N GLN A 76 7.66 0.95 2.68
CA GLN A 76 8.45 -0.24 3.01
C GLN A 76 7.86 -1.04 4.17
N ASP A 77 7.35 -0.34 5.19
CA ASP A 77 6.92 -0.95 6.45
C ASP A 77 5.41 -1.18 6.47
N GLU A 78 4.63 -0.10 6.39
CA GLU A 78 3.20 -0.14 6.68
C GLU A 78 2.40 -0.61 5.47
N LEU A 79 2.57 0.06 4.33
CA LEU A 79 1.86 -0.30 3.13
C LEU A 79 2.22 -1.72 2.69
N PHE A 80 3.52 -2.06 2.60
CA PHE A 80 3.90 -3.36 2.06
C PHE A 80 3.42 -4.52 2.96
N ARG A 81 3.42 -4.35 4.28
CA ARG A 81 2.83 -5.32 5.20
C ARG A 81 1.34 -5.53 4.88
N ASN A 82 0.59 -4.45 4.70
CA ASN A 82 -0.83 -4.55 4.36
C ASN A 82 -1.03 -5.22 2.99
N LEU A 83 -0.24 -4.85 1.97
CA LEU A 83 -0.30 -5.49 0.65
C LEU A 83 -0.01 -7.01 0.70
N MET A 84 0.88 -7.46 1.60
CA MET A 84 1.14 -8.89 1.79
C MET A 84 -0.08 -9.62 2.37
N VAL A 85 -0.81 -9.00 3.31
CA VAL A 85 -2.02 -9.58 3.90
C VAL A 85 -3.17 -9.59 2.88
N PHE A 86 -3.46 -8.44 2.27
CA PHE A 86 -4.52 -8.31 1.26
C PHE A 86 -4.21 -9.12 -0.02
N GLY A 87 -2.94 -9.33 -0.36
CA GLY A 87 -2.54 -10.18 -1.48
C GLY A 87 -2.90 -11.66 -1.28
N LEU A 88 -3.15 -12.11 -0.05
CA LEU A 88 -3.64 -13.46 0.24
C LEU A 88 -5.17 -13.52 0.35
N SER A 89 -5.87 -12.42 0.07
CA SER A 89 -7.33 -12.38 0.05
C SER A 89 -7.90 -13.37 -0.98
N PRO A 90 -9.00 -14.08 -0.66
CA PRO A 90 -9.69 -14.93 -1.63
C PRO A 90 -10.41 -14.13 -2.73
N SER A 91 -10.54 -12.81 -2.59
CA SER A 91 -11.21 -11.96 -3.57
C SER A 91 -10.30 -11.60 -4.74
N PRO A 92 -10.67 -11.97 -5.99
CA PRO A 92 -9.90 -11.61 -7.18
C PRO A 92 -9.81 -10.09 -7.41
N LEU A 93 -10.81 -9.34 -6.97
CA LEU A 93 -10.84 -7.88 -7.13
C LEU A 93 -9.82 -7.21 -6.23
N ILE A 94 -9.78 -7.59 -4.95
CA ILE A 94 -8.77 -7.12 -4.01
C ILE A 94 -7.37 -7.50 -4.49
N LEU A 95 -7.17 -8.76 -4.88
CA LEU A 95 -5.90 -9.23 -5.41
C LEU A 95 -5.46 -8.43 -6.65
N SER A 96 -6.37 -8.17 -7.59
CA SER A 96 -6.08 -7.35 -8.78
C SER A 96 -5.64 -5.94 -8.39
N MET A 97 -6.30 -5.32 -7.42
CA MET A 97 -5.93 -3.98 -6.95
C MET A 97 -4.56 -3.98 -6.25
N VAL A 98 -4.30 -4.95 -5.38
CA VAL A 98 -2.99 -5.14 -4.73
C VAL A 98 -1.90 -5.33 -5.77
N CYS A 99 -2.11 -6.18 -6.77
CA CYS A 99 -1.16 -6.39 -7.88
C CYS A 99 -0.90 -5.10 -8.66
N SER A 100 -1.92 -4.28 -8.90
CA SER A 100 -1.77 -2.97 -9.55
C SER A 100 -0.87 -2.04 -8.74
N ILE A 101 -1.08 -1.96 -7.42
CA ILE A 101 -0.24 -1.18 -6.52
C ILE A 101 1.20 -1.69 -6.54
N VAL A 102 1.40 -3.00 -6.40
CA VAL A 102 2.75 -3.61 -6.41
C VAL A 102 3.46 -3.36 -7.75
N LEU A 103 2.75 -3.37 -8.87
CA LEU A 103 3.32 -3.04 -10.17
C LEU A 103 3.75 -1.57 -10.24
N ASN A 104 2.94 -0.65 -9.73
CA ASN A 104 3.28 0.77 -9.65
C ASN A 104 4.47 1.01 -8.72
N LEU A 105 4.56 0.28 -7.60
CA LEU A 105 5.71 0.29 -6.70
C LEU A 105 6.96 -0.27 -7.37
N TYR A 106 6.85 -1.36 -8.14
CA TYR A 106 7.97 -1.89 -8.91
C TYR A 106 8.48 -0.87 -9.95
N HIS A 107 7.57 -0.22 -10.68
CA HIS A 107 7.94 0.74 -11.71
C HIS A 107 8.79 1.89 -11.13
N HIS A 108 8.36 2.45 -10.01
CA HIS A 108 8.98 3.64 -9.41
C HIS A 108 10.09 3.33 -8.40
N LEU A 109 9.97 2.24 -7.63
CA LEU A 109 10.74 1.99 -6.40
C LEU A 109 11.47 0.63 -6.37
N ARG A 110 11.62 -0.08 -7.51
CA ARG A 110 12.27 -1.41 -7.55
C ARG A 110 13.65 -1.50 -6.87
N THR A 111 14.42 -0.42 -6.83
CA THR A 111 15.75 -0.45 -6.18
C THR A 111 15.64 -0.48 -4.66
N GLU A 112 14.60 0.16 -4.12
CA GLU A 112 14.36 0.33 -2.69
C GLU A 112 13.50 -0.79 -2.09
N LEU A 113 12.74 -1.52 -2.91
CA LEU A 113 11.77 -2.53 -2.47
C LEU A 113 12.14 -3.97 -2.85
N LYS A 114 13.41 -4.27 -3.13
CA LYS A 114 13.81 -5.58 -3.70
C LYS A 114 13.33 -6.77 -2.86
N LEU A 115 13.59 -6.75 -1.55
CA LEU A 115 13.25 -7.84 -0.64
C LEU A 115 11.73 -7.97 -0.47
N GLN A 116 11.04 -6.84 -0.38
CA GLN A 116 9.58 -6.81 -0.31
C GLN A 116 8.93 -7.40 -1.58
N LEU A 117 9.41 -6.99 -2.76
CA LEU A 117 8.94 -7.51 -4.04
C LEU A 117 9.22 -9.02 -4.19
N GLU A 118 10.41 -9.46 -3.81
CA GLU A 118 10.75 -10.89 -3.79
C GLU A 118 9.81 -11.69 -2.88
N ALA A 119 9.55 -11.19 -1.68
CA ALA A 119 8.61 -11.80 -0.74
C ALA A 119 7.19 -11.84 -1.32
N PHE A 120 6.73 -10.76 -1.94
CA PHE A 120 5.40 -10.72 -2.57
C PHE A 120 5.28 -11.75 -3.70
N PHE A 121 6.25 -11.82 -4.60
CA PHE A 121 6.23 -12.81 -5.68
C PHE A 121 6.27 -14.25 -5.13
N SER A 122 7.09 -14.50 -4.11
CA SER A 122 7.26 -15.83 -3.54
C SER A 122 6.06 -16.30 -2.72
N CYS A 123 5.46 -15.41 -1.95
CA CYS A 123 4.39 -15.73 -1.02
C CYS A 123 2.98 -15.56 -1.60
N VAL A 124 2.83 -14.72 -2.62
CA VAL A 124 1.52 -14.44 -3.24
C VAL A 124 1.50 -15.01 -4.65
N ILE A 125 2.23 -14.41 -5.59
CA ILE A 125 2.06 -14.70 -7.03
C ILE A 125 2.40 -16.14 -7.40
N LEU A 126 3.52 -16.68 -6.92
CA LEU A 126 3.95 -18.05 -7.23
C LEU A 126 3.09 -19.13 -6.55
N ARG A 127 2.19 -18.74 -5.64
CA ARG A 127 1.28 -19.64 -4.93
C ARG A 127 -0.15 -19.62 -5.48
N LEU A 128 -0.45 -18.72 -6.41
CA LEU A 128 -1.72 -18.69 -7.16
C LEU A 128 -1.77 -19.85 -8.16
#